data_AF-A0A183BDJ6-F1
#
_entry.id   AF-A0A183BDJ6-F1
#
_cell.length_a   1.000
_cell.length_b   1.000
_cell.length_c   1.000
_cell.angle_alpha   90.00
_cell.angle_beta   90.00
_cell.angle_gamma   90.00
#
_symmetry.space_group_name_H-M   'P 1'
#
loop_
_entity.id
_entity.type
_entity.pdbx_description
1 polymer ?
#
loop_
_entity_poly.entity_id
_entity_poly.type
_entity_poly.pdbx_seq_one_letter_code
_entity_poly.pdbx_strand_id
1 'polypeptide(L)'
;LPPSPSIAVIGTTHLTTALGYSVYTTVMLHMGKHKCHINPNISKHLNKCATVIDVESITGKTAYCRCWRSAKFPLCDGAHNKHNEETGDNIGPLVIEPKKTA
;
A
#
# COMPACT_ATOMS: atom_id res chain seq x y z
N LEU A 1 41.40 -41.36 -20.94
CA LEU A 1 41.69 -39.91 -21.11
C LEU A 1 40.62 -39.13 -20.35
N PRO A 2 40.96 -38.43 -19.26
CA PRO A 2 39.98 -37.57 -18.59
C PRO A 2 39.55 -36.45 -19.55
N PRO A 3 38.27 -36.04 -19.55
CA PRO A 3 37.80 -34.94 -20.41
C PRO A 3 38.57 -33.66 -20.08
N SER A 4 38.83 -32.84 -21.11
CA SER A 4 39.58 -31.59 -20.96
C SER A 4 38.89 -30.65 -19.95
N PRO A 5 39.65 -30.00 -19.06
CA PRO A 5 39.10 -29.24 -17.93
C PRO A 5 38.16 -28.09 -18.37
N SER A 6 38.31 -27.60 -19.61
CA SER A 6 37.52 -26.49 -20.14
C SER A 6 36.04 -26.82 -20.35
N ILE A 7 35.68 -28.02 -20.80
CA ILE A 7 34.26 -28.37 -21.08
C ILE A 7 33.51 -28.68 -19.78
N ALA A 8 34.18 -29.33 -18.83
CA ALA A 8 33.60 -29.63 -17.52
C ALA A 8 33.32 -28.35 -16.70
N VAL A 9 34.19 -27.34 -16.80
CA VAL A 9 34.02 -26.04 -16.10
C VAL A 9 32.90 -25.19 -16.74
N ILE A 10 32.74 -25.24 -18.06
CA ILE A 10 31.64 -24.53 -18.75
C ILE A 10 30.29 -25.20 -18.43
N GLY A 11 30.24 -26.54 -18.40
CA GLY A 11 29.02 -27.27 -18.04
C GLY A 11 28.54 -26.99 -16.61
N THR A 12 29.45 -26.83 -15.65
CA THR A 12 29.10 -26.56 -14.26
C THR A 12 28.63 -25.13 -14.02
N THR A 13 29.17 -24.12 -14.73
CA THR A 13 28.74 -22.72 -14.60
C THR A 13 27.35 -22.47 -15.19
N HIS A 14 26.99 -23.14 -16.29
CA HIS A 14 25.64 -23.03 -16.85
C HIS A 14 24.58 -23.69 -15.94
N LEU A 15 24.88 -24.85 -15.34
CA LEU A 15 23.96 -25.51 -14.40
C LEU A 15 23.69 -24.67 -13.15
N THR A 16 24.73 -24.08 -12.55
CA THR A 16 24.58 -23.25 -11.35
C THR A 16 23.79 -21.97 -11.65
N THR A 17 24.01 -21.35 -12.82
CA THR A 17 23.26 -20.17 -13.26
C THR A 17 21.78 -20.50 -13.49
N ALA A 18 21.47 -21.62 -14.13
CA ALA A 18 20.09 -22.04 -14.40
C ALA A 18 19.32 -22.37 -13.10
N LEU A 19 19.97 -23.09 -12.17
CA LEU A 19 19.37 -23.39 -10.86
C LEU A 19 19.17 -22.11 -10.02
N GLY A 20 20.18 -21.23 -9.98
CA GLY A 20 20.08 -19.95 -9.28
C GLY A 20 18.99 -19.06 -9.84
N TYR A 21 18.88 -18.97 -11.17
CA TYR A 21 17.80 -18.22 -11.84
C TYR A 21 16.43 -18.83 -11.56
N SER A 22 16.29 -20.16 -11.63
CA SER A 22 15.02 -20.85 -11.35
C SER A 22 14.56 -20.67 -9.90
N VAL A 23 15.47 -20.74 -8.92
CA VAL A 23 15.17 -20.43 -7.52
C VAL A 23 14.78 -18.97 -7.36
N TYR A 24 15.52 -18.03 -7.96
CA TYR A 24 15.21 -16.60 -7.92
C TYR A 24 13.82 -16.30 -8.49
N THR A 25 13.49 -16.81 -9.68
CA THR A 25 12.17 -16.60 -10.29
C THR A 25 11.08 -17.24 -9.45
N THR A 26 11.32 -18.42 -8.87
CA THR A 26 10.34 -19.10 -8.02
C THR A 26 10.08 -18.29 -6.74
N VAL A 27 11.12 -17.79 -6.07
CA VAL A 27 10.98 -16.92 -4.88
C VAL A 27 10.24 -15.63 -5.23
N MET A 28 10.61 -14.95 -6.31
CA MET A 28 9.95 -13.70 -6.73
C MET A 28 8.49 -13.92 -7.14
N LEU A 29 8.12 -15.08 -7.68
CA LEU A 29 6.74 -15.45 -8.00
C LEU A 29 5.93 -15.85 -6.75
N HIS A 30 6.57 -16.48 -5.75
CA HIS A 30 5.91 -16.97 -4.53
C HIS A 30 5.81 -15.91 -3.42
N MET A 31 6.60 -14.84 -3.46
CA MET A 31 6.40 -13.64 -2.63
C MET A 31 5.19 -12.79 -3.08
N GLY A 32 4.17 -13.46 -3.61
CA GLY A 32 3.02 -12.89 -4.31
C GLY A 32 2.32 -11.78 -3.52
N LYS A 33 1.85 -10.78 -4.28
CA LYS A 33 1.15 -9.58 -3.82
C LYS A 33 0.06 -9.92 -2.79
N HIS A 34 0.35 -9.66 -1.52
CA HIS A 34 -0.70 -9.58 -0.51
C HIS A 34 -1.66 -8.46 -0.91
N LYS A 35 -2.96 -8.77 -0.94
CA LYS A 35 -3.99 -7.75 -1.14
C LYS A 35 -3.95 -6.81 0.07
N CYS A 36 -3.41 -5.62 -0.14
CA CYS A 36 -3.46 -4.55 0.84
C CYS A 36 -4.86 -3.93 0.79
N HIS A 37 -5.66 -4.15 1.82
CA HIS A 37 -6.92 -3.42 1.98
C HIS A 37 -6.61 -1.98 2.38
N ILE A 38 -7.12 -1.01 1.62
CA ILE A 38 -7.00 0.42 1.96
C ILE A 38 -7.66 0.69 3.33
N ASN A 39 -8.89 0.18 3.52
CA ASN A 39 -9.61 0.23 4.77
C ASN A 39 -9.38 -1.08 5.56
N PRO A 40 -8.70 -1.08 6.71
CA PRO A 40 -8.46 -2.27 7.51
C PRO A 40 -9.67 -2.67 8.37
N ASN A 41 -10.40 -1.71 8.96
CA ASN A 41 -11.35 -2.01 10.04
C ASN A 41 -12.61 -1.11 10.12
N ILE A 42 -12.74 -0.06 9.32
CA ILE A 42 -13.87 0.89 9.42
C ILE A 42 -15.10 0.32 8.70
N SER A 43 -16.23 0.21 9.40
CA SER A 43 -17.55 -0.15 8.85
C SER A 43 -17.55 -1.36 7.90
N LYS A 44 -16.80 -2.42 8.25
CA LYS A 44 -16.62 -3.62 7.42
C LYS A 44 -17.88 -4.46 7.19
N HIS A 45 -18.92 -4.24 7.98
CA HIS A 45 -20.23 -4.85 7.77
C HIS A 45 -20.98 -4.27 6.56
N LEU A 46 -20.56 -3.10 6.05
CA LEU A 46 -21.15 -2.48 4.87
C LEU A 46 -20.43 -2.95 3.61
N ASN A 47 -21.19 -3.30 2.58
CA ASN A 47 -20.66 -3.56 1.23
C ASN A 47 -19.95 -2.34 0.63
N LYS A 48 -20.36 -1.14 1.05
CA LYS A 48 -19.76 0.14 0.67
C LYS A 48 -19.83 1.09 1.86
N CYS A 49 -18.68 1.49 2.39
CA CYS A 49 -18.61 2.53 3.41
C CYS A 49 -18.60 3.90 2.71
N ALA A 50 -19.76 4.57 2.73
CA ALA A 50 -19.94 5.92 2.21
C ALA A 50 -20.47 6.82 3.32
N THR A 51 -19.92 8.03 3.41
CA THR A 51 -20.37 9.06 4.34
C THR A 51 -21.02 10.18 3.55
N VAL A 52 -22.23 10.57 3.94
CA VAL A 52 -22.93 11.74 3.41
C VAL A 52 -22.85 12.83 4.46
N ILE A 53 -22.39 14.01 4.04
CA ILE A 53 -22.29 15.20 4.88
C ILE A 53 -23.05 16.30 4.17
N ASP A 54 -23.94 16.94 4.91
CA ASP A 54 -24.61 18.14 4.43
C ASP A 54 -23.63 19.31 4.46
N VAL A 55 -23.46 19.98 3.32
CA VAL A 55 -22.52 21.09 3.17
C VAL A 55 -22.94 22.27 4.06
N GLU A 56 -24.24 22.49 4.25
CA GLU A 56 -24.77 23.58 5.08
C GLU A 56 -24.46 23.37 6.58
N SER A 57 -24.27 22.11 6.99
CA SER A 57 -23.90 21.76 8.37
C SER A 57 -22.44 22.06 8.72
N ILE A 58 -21.60 22.36 7.72
CA ILE A 58 -20.19 22.66 7.92
C ILE A 58 -20.05 24.13 8.31
N THR A 59 -19.92 24.41 9.60
CA THR A 59 -19.86 25.78 10.14
C THR A 59 -18.44 26.36 10.18
N GLY A 60 -17.40 25.55 9.91
CA GLY A 60 -16.01 25.99 9.95
C GLY A 60 -15.07 25.04 9.23
N LYS A 61 -13.77 25.37 9.27
CA LYS A 61 -12.70 24.55 8.68
C LYS A 61 -12.73 23.13 9.25
N THR A 62 -13.11 22.18 8.42
CA THR A 62 -13.27 20.78 8.82
C THR A 62 -12.44 19.88 7.91
N ALA A 63 -11.72 18.92 8.51
CA ALA A 63 -10.88 17.98 7.79
C ALA A 63 -11.51 16.57 7.84
N TYR A 64 -11.64 15.93 6.68
CA TYR A 64 -12.21 14.60 6.50
C TYR A 64 -11.14 13.59 6.11
N CYS A 65 -11.22 12.41 6.71
CA CYS A 65 -10.26 11.33 6.54
C CYS A 65 -10.34 10.74 5.11
N ARG A 66 -9.17 10.56 4.48
CA ARG A 66 -9.02 9.78 3.24
C ARG A 66 -8.11 8.56 3.38
N CYS A 67 -7.48 8.40 4.55
CA CYS A 67 -6.51 7.33 4.81
C CYS A 67 -7.11 6.06 5.40
N TRP A 68 -8.37 6.10 5.86
CA TRP A 68 -9.01 4.98 6.56
C TRP A 68 -8.25 4.49 7.80
N ARG A 69 -7.51 5.38 8.47
CA ARG A 69 -6.80 5.11 9.74
C ARG A 69 -7.36 5.89 10.92
N SER A 70 -8.24 6.87 10.68
CA SER A 70 -8.76 7.71 11.75
C SER A 70 -9.70 6.92 12.67
N ALA A 71 -9.50 7.08 13.98
CA ALA A 71 -10.44 6.62 15.00
C ALA A 71 -11.73 7.45 15.05
N LYS A 72 -11.70 8.67 14.48
CA LYS A 72 -12.84 9.60 14.39
C LYS A 72 -13.47 9.63 13.00
N PHE A 73 -13.25 8.59 12.18
CA PHE A 73 -13.81 8.50 10.83
C PHE A 73 -15.32 8.82 10.87
N PRO A 74 -15.82 9.74 10.01
CA PRO A 74 -15.23 10.27 8.78
C PRO A 74 -14.27 11.46 8.95
N LEU A 75 -14.11 12.00 10.15
CA LEU A 75 -13.23 13.14 10.41
C LEU A 75 -11.76 12.71 10.38
N CYS A 76 -10.87 13.64 10.06
CA CYS A 76 -9.43 13.43 10.17
C CYS A 76 -8.95 13.77 11.59
N ASP A 77 -8.20 12.86 12.19
CA ASP A 77 -7.55 13.02 13.50
C ASP A 77 -6.01 13.07 13.42
N GLY A 78 -5.45 13.06 12.20
CA GLY A 78 -3.99 13.06 11.98
C GLY A 78 -3.36 11.68 11.82
N ALA A 79 -4.11 10.59 11.92
CA ALA A 79 -3.57 9.22 11.78
C ALA A 79 -2.87 8.93 10.43
N HIS A 80 -3.12 9.75 9.40
CA HIS A 80 -2.41 9.64 8.12
C HIS A 80 -0.90 9.93 8.23
N ASN A 81 -0.46 10.74 9.20
CA ASN A 81 0.97 11.02 9.38
C ASN A 81 1.76 9.75 9.67
N LYS A 82 1.32 8.99 10.69
CA LYS A 82 1.91 7.71 11.05
C LYS A 82 1.88 6.72 9.88
N HIS A 83 0.75 6.63 9.18
CA HIS A 83 0.63 5.77 8.00
C HIS A 83 1.64 6.16 6.90
N ASN A 84 1.79 7.45 6.62
CA ASN A 84 2.75 7.95 5.63
C ASN A 84 4.19 7.62 6.04
N GLU A 85 4.56 7.86 7.31
CA GLU A 85 5.88 7.53 7.84
C GLU A 85 6.21 6.04 7.73
N GLU A 86 5.25 5.16 8.07
CA GLU A 86 5.46 3.70 8.07
C GLU A 86 5.47 3.08 6.67
N THR A 87 4.74 3.66 5.72
CA THR A 87 4.53 3.06 4.38
C THR A 87 5.25 3.79 3.25
N GLY A 88 5.75 5.00 3.48
CA GLY A 88 6.27 5.89 2.44
C GLY A 88 5.17 6.55 1.59
N ASP A 89 3.93 6.53 2.06
CA ASP A 89 2.77 7.15 1.39
C ASP A 89 2.74 8.69 1.60
N ASN A 90 1.90 9.39 0.86
CA ASN A 90 1.81 10.86 0.87
C ASN A 90 0.36 11.38 0.95
N ILE A 91 -0.54 10.59 1.54
CA ILE A 91 -1.95 10.94 1.64
C ILE A 91 -2.21 11.98 2.73
N GLY A 92 -3.29 12.74 2.55
CA GLY A 92 -3.76 13.75 3.50
C GLY A 92 -5.28 13.90 3.48
N PRO A 93 -5.86 14.66 4.42
CA PRO A 93 -7.30 14.84 4.51
C PRO A 93 -7.88 15.65 3.35
N LEU A 94 -9.20 15.57 3.18
CA LEU A 94 -9.98 16.57 2.45
C LEU A 94 -10.38 17.67 3.43
N VAL A 95 -9.93 18.90 3.20
CA VAL A 95 -10.27 20.03 4.07
C VAL A 95 -11.32 20.89 3.38
N ILE A 96 -12.45 21.09 4.06
CA ILE A 96 -13.56 21.93 3.59
C ILE A 96 -13.66 23.14 4.51
N GLU A 97 -13.66 24.33 3.92
CA GLU A 97 -13.83 25.61 4.61
C GLU A 97 -15.04 26.32 4.00
N PRO A 98 -15.99 26.80 4.82
CA PRO A 98 -17.06 27.66 4.32
C PRO A 98 -16.47 28.89 3.65
N LYS A 99 -17.09 29.33 2.55
CA LYS A 99 -16.70 30.58 1.91
C LYS A 99 -16.91 31.71 2.92
N LYS A 100 -15.87 32.49 3.18
CA LYS A 100 -16.01 33.73 3.96
C LYS A 100 -16.91 34.66 3.15
N THR A 101 -18.12 34.90 3.64
CA THR A 101 -18.96 35.98 3.11
C THR A 101 -18.27 37.28 3.49
N ALA A 102 -17.79 38.01 2.48
CA ALA A 102 -17.23 39.35 2.64
C ALA A 102 -18.32 40.37 2.96
#